data_AF-T0QG32-F1
#
_entry.id   AF-T0QG32-F1
#
_cell.length_a   1.000
_cell.length_b   1.000
_cell.length_c   1.000
_cell.angle_alpha   90.00
_cell.angle_beta   90.00
_cell.angle_gamma   90.00
#
_symmetry.space_group_name_H-M   'P 1'
#
loop_
_entity.id
_entity.type
_entity.pdbx_description
1 polymer ?
#
loop_
_entity_poly.entity_id
_entity_poly.type
_entity_poly.pdbx_seq_one_letter_code
_entity_poly.pdbx_strand_id
1 'polypeptide(L)'
;MMRMNGKGKKRKIASVDDEIESVNALLQGDTTARESWQIGKRLKTLIDAHPGMTDEQMGNTLCMWGTAISRIATENDDATLAEAAVDKFEQALKLLGKDEMGPYGMALYGSTSMVVATEKQDRHVLEAALQQFQMAVDMDTPEAFESHFQYAKALKEGSHLVQHLLENGADEDKALQSPQQLQEKALGICKHLLQHHADVLGQPTTSSDDVLAKAAGDDDEEEDCVTTEDMSEVILLQAQLMALLSVDDPVTIFTTFKQSYNIFGENYNALIEMNAFLIQVPKGDDAITWVQHLAFVATEFKKVLLSIEFDTTKCDVRCFPGINR
;
A
#
# COMPACT_ATOMS: atom_id res chain seq x y z
N MET A 1 39.82 -26.71 48.60
CA MET A 1 39.93 -25.47 47.79
C MET A 1 39.85 -25.84 46.32
N MET A 2 38.63 -25.90 45.75
CA MET A 2 38.42 -26.04 44.31
C MET A 2 38.20 -24.63 43.74
N ARG A 3 39.09 -24.18 42.84
CA ARG A 3 38.87 -22.98 42.03
C ARG A 3 38.03 -23.38 40.82
N MET A 4 36.77 -23.00 40.80
CA MET A 4 35.94 -23.04 39.60
C MET A 4 36.30 -21.82 38.73
N ASN A 5 37.00 -22.07 37.62
CA ASN A 5 37.22 -21.07 36.57
C ASN A 5 35.95 -21.00 35.71
N GLY A 6 35.02 -20.12 36.09
CA GLY A 6 33.90 -19.74 35.24
C GLY A 6 34.40 -18.86 34.11
N LYS A 7 34.67 -19.45 32.93
CA LYS A 7 34.80 -18.68 31.69
C LYS A 7 33.41 -18.14 31.33
N GLY A 8 33.14 -16.90 31.72
CA GLY A 8 32.04 -16.14 31.14
C GLY A 8 32.25 -16.07 29.63
N LYS A 9 31.32 -16.65 28.84
CA LYS A 9 31.18 -16.34 27.41
C LYS A 9 30.92 -14.84 27.33
N LYS A 10 31.95 -14.04 27.05
CA LYS A 10 31.76 -12.67 26.56
C LYS A 10 31.02 -12.82 25.23
N ARG A 11 29.76 -12.40 25.16
CA ARG A 11 29.08 -12.17 23.88
C ARG A 11 30.04 -11.28 23.06
N LYS A 12 30.44 -11.73 21.87
CA LYS A 12 31.08 -10.85 20.89
C LYS A 12 30.14 -9.65 20.73
N ILE A 13 30.66 -8.44 20.88
CA ILE A 13 29.93 -7.25 20.45
C ILE A 13 29.81 -7.43 18.94
N ALA A 14 28.58 -7.49 18.44
CA ALA A 14 28.32 -7.58 17.00
C ALA A 14 28.96 -6.36 16.32
N SER A 15 29.49 -6.52 15.11
CA SER A 15 29.98 -5.38 14.33
C SER A 15 28.79 -4.45 13.98
N VAL A 16 29.06 -3.21 13.55
CA VAL A 16 27.99 -2.32 13.06
C VAL A 16 27.25 -2.98 11.90
N ASP A 17 28.01 -3.59 10.98
CA ASP A 17 27.47 -4.26 9.81
C ASP A 17 26.64 -5.49 10.19
N ASP A 18 27.09 -6.29 11.16
CA ASP A 18 26.34 -7.46 11.67
C ASP A 18 24.98 -7.05 12.27
N GLU A 19 24.93 -5.90 12.97
CA GLU A 19 23.67 -5.39 13.54
C GLU A 19 22.76 -4.82 12.46
N ILE A 20 23.32 -4.11 11.46
CA ILE A 20 22.58 -3.60 10.30
C ILE A 20 21.93 -4.77 9.55
N GLU A 21 22.71 -5.81 9.22
CA GLU A 21 22.21 -7.01 8.54
C GLU A 21 21.13 -7.72 9.37
N SER A 22 21.36 -7.87 10.68
CA SER A 22 20.38 -8.47 11.58
C SER A 22 19.06 -7.69 11.67
N VAL A 23 19.12 -6.35 11.65
CA VAL A 23 17.91 -5.53 11.69
C VAL A 23 17.21 -5.54 10.33
N ASN A 24 17.97 -5.49 9.24
CA ASN A 24 17.41 -5.55 7.89
C ASN A 24 16.61 -6.85 7.69
N ALA A 25 17.16 -8.00 8.10
CA ALA A 25 16.46 -9.28 8.04
C ALA A 25 15.15 -9.31 8.86
N LEU A 26 15.08 -8.56 9.97
CA LEU A 26 13.82 -8.45 10.73
C LEU A 26 12.81 -7.56 10.04
N LEU A 27 13.26 -6.52 9.34
CA LEU A 27 12.39 -5.62 8.59
C LEU A 27 11.92 -6.22 7.26
N GLN A 28 12.58 -7.24 6.72
CA GLN A 28 12.08 -7.96 5.55
C GLN A 28 10.81 -8.77 5.86
N GLY A 29 10.57 -9.12 7.12
CA GLY A 29 9.32 -9.76 7.55
C GLY A 29 8.28 -8.78 8.09
N ASP A 30 7.09 -9.33 8.35
CA ASP A 30 6.05 -8.65 9.10
C ASP A 30 6.48 -8.40 10.54
N THR A 31 6.28 -7.16 10.98
CA THR A 31 6.62 -6.73 12.34
C THR A 31 5.42 -6.04 12.96
N THR A 32 5.07 -6.42 14.18
CA THR A 32 4.10 -5.66 14.98
C THR A 32 4.64 -4.27 15.31
N ALA A 33 3.76 -3.28 15.59
CA ALA A 33 4.18 -1.97 16.13
C ALA A 33 5.18 -2.07 17.30
N ARG A 34 5.00 -3.07 18.18
CA ARG A 34 5.92 -3.31 19.30
C ARG A 34 7.31 -3.72 18.83
N GLU A 35 7.41 -4.61 17.85
CA GLU A 35 8.68 -5.06 17.27
C GLU A 35 9.36 -3.93 16.53
N SER A 36 8.61 -3.20 15.69
CA SER A 36 9.08 -1.99 15.00
C SER A 36 9.66 -0.96 15.99
N TRP A 37 9.01 -0.77 17.13
CA TRP A 37 9.52 0.15 18.15
C TRP A 37 10.81 -0.35 18.81
N GLN A 38 10.95 -1.66 19.05
CA GLN A 38 12.21 -2.23 19.55
C GLN A 38 13.33 -2.10 18.53
N ILE A 39 13.03 -2.28 17.24
CA ILE A 39 13.97 -2.08 16.13
C ILE A 39 14.48 -0.63 16.15
N GLY A 40 13.58 0.36 16.21
CA GLY A 40 13.98 1.77 16.29
C GLY A 40 14.88 2.08 17.49
N LYS A 41 14.64 1.44 18.65
CA LYS A 41 15.53 1.56 19.81
C LYS A 41 16.91 0.95 19.61
N ARG A 42 16.98 -0.20 18.94
CA ARG A 42 18.25 -0.86 18.62
C ARG A 42 19.08 0.03 17.70
N LEU A 43 18.47 0.55 16.63
CA LEU A 43 19.12 1.44 15.67
C LEU A 43 19.60 2.73 16.32
N LYS A 44 18.79 3.37 17.16
CA LYS A 44 19.23 4.53 17.95
C LYS A 44 20.44 4.22 18.83
N THR A 45 20.41 3.09 19.52
CA THR A 45 21.52 2.66 20.40
C THR A 45 22.78 2.39 19.59
N LEU A 46 22.64 1.83 18.39
CA LEU A 46 23.75 1.59 17.46
C LEU A 46 24.41 2.91 17.04
N ILE A 47 23.61 3.90 16.63
CA ILE A 47 24.10 5.25 16.27
C ILE A 47 24.82 5.91 17.46
N ASP A 48 24.20 5.92 18.64
CA ASP A 48 24.77 6.56 19.83
C ASP A 48 26.10 5.92 20.27
N ALA A 49 26.23 4.59 20.08
CA ALA A 49 27.44 3.84 20.45
C ALA A 49 28.57 3.96 19.42
N HIS A 50 28.26 4.34 18.17
CA HIS A 50 29.20 4.37 17.06
C HIS A 50 29.16 5.71 16.30
N PRO A 51 29.63 6.82 16.90
CA PRO A 51 29.61 8.14 16.25
C PRO A 51 30.54 8.26 15.04
N GLY A 52 31.35 7.24 14.74
CA GLY A 52 32.28 7.18 13.61
C GLY A 52 31.82 6.26 12.48
N MET A 53 30.52 5.96 12.37
CA MET A 53 29.94 5.27 11.22
C MET A 53 30.32 5.97 9.91
N THR A 54 30.47 5.20 8.83
CA THR A 54 30.53 5.77 7.49
C THR A 54 29.17 6.38 7.11
N ASP A 55 29.16 7.26 6.10
CA ASP A 55 27.91 7.84 5.59
C ASP A 55 26.95 6.74 5.11
N GLU A 56 27.48 5.67 4.51
CA GLU A 56 26.72 4.48 4.10
C GLU A 56 26.09 3.75 5.30
N GLN A 57 26.89 3.44 6.34
CA GLN A 57 26.38 2.79 7.56
C GLN A 57 25.32 3.64 8.25
N MET A 58 25.58 4.94 8.41
CA MET A 58 24.65 5.88 9.02
C MET A 58 23.38 6.00 8.19
N GLY A 59 23.50 6.17 6.88
CA GLY A 59 22.38 6.25 5.95
C GLY A 59 21.50 5.00 5.99
N ASN A 60 22.08 3.81 5.88
CA ASN A 60 21.34 2.55 5.95
C ASN A 60 20.65 2.36 7.31
N THR A 61 21.34 2.74 8.39
CA THR A 61 20.77 2.73 9.75
C THR A 61 19.58 3.69 9.88
N LEU A 62 19.66 4.88 9.28
CA LEU A 62 18.59 5.86 9.25
C LEU A 62 17.41 5.39 8.38
N CYS A 63 17.65 4.78 7.22
CA CYS A 63 16.61 4.15 6.39
C CYS A 63 15.79 3.15 7.19
N MET A 64 16.46 2.16 7.79
CA MET A 64 15.79 1.14 8.60
C MET A 64 15.04 1.75 9.79
N TRP A 65 15.57 2.84 10.37
CA TRP A 65 14.90 3.51 11.47
C TRP A 65 13.64 4.25 10.99
N GLY A 66 13.73 4.94 9.84
CA GLY A 66 12.59 5.51 9.14
C GLY A 66 11.53 4.46 8.86
N THR A 67 11.90 3.31 8.29
CA THR A 67 11.00 2.17 8.02
C THR A 67 10.28 1.70 9.27
N ALA A 68 11.02 1.47 10.36
CA ALA A 68 10.44 1.01 11.62
C ALA A 68 9.45 2.02 12.20
N ILE A 69 9.76 3.33 12.14
CA ILE A 69 8.82 4.36 12.61
C ILE A 69 7.62 4.46 11.67
N SER A 70 7.83 4.41 10.35
CA SER A 70 6.76 4.50 9.35
C SER A 70 5.72 3.41 9.54
N ARG A 71 6.13 2.15 9.81
CA ARG A 71 5.18 1.06 10.08
C ARG A 71 4.24 1.40 11.24
N ILE A 72 4.81 1.91 12.32
CA ILE A 72 4.01 2.33 13.50
C ILE A 72 3.10 3.51 13.13
N ALA A 73 3.63 4.48 12.37
CA ALA A 73 2.88 5.66 11.97
C ALA A 73 1.66 5.29 11.10
N THR A 74 1.86 4.47 10.07
CA THR A 74 0.79 4.01 9.17
C THR A 74 -0.25 3.16 9.87
N GLU A 75 0.14 2.30 10.82
CA GLU A 75 -0.83 1.50 11.59
C GLU A 75 -1.75 2.35 12.49
N ASN A 76 -1.36 3.59 12.82
CA ASN A 76 -2.07 4.43 13.78
C ASN A 76 -2.48 5.80 13.21
N ASP A 77 -2.28 6.04 11.91
CA ASP A 77 -2.44 7.34 11.25
C ASP A 77 -1.75 8.49 12.04
N ASP A 78 -0.58 8.22 12.61
CA ASP A 78 0.12 9.17 13.50
C ASP A 78 1.05 10.08 12.69
N ALA A 79 0.57 11.28 12.39
CA ALA A 79 1.32 12.31 11.68
C ALA A 79 2.65 12.68 12.36
N THR A 80 2.75 12.64 13.70
CA THR A 80 3.97 13.00 14.42
C THR A 80 5.04 11.93 14.25
N LEU A 81 4.64 10.65 14.30
CA LEU A 81 5.55 9.55 13.98
C LEU A 81 5.92 9.54 12.51
N ALA A 82 4.96 9.82 11.61
CA ALA A 82 5.23 9.92 10.18
C ALA A 82 6.26 11.01 9.87
N GLU A 83 6.15 12.20 10.48
CA GLU A 83 7.17 13.26 10.37
C GLU A 83 8.54 12.83 10.89
N ALA A 84 8.57 12.12 12.03
CA ALA A 84 9.82 11.61 12.59
C ALA A 84 10.50 10.59 11.67
N ALA A 85 9.72 9.76 10.95
CA ALA A 85 10.18 8.83 9.93
C ALA A 85 10.67 9.55 8.67
N VAL A 86 9.88 10.51 8.16
CA VAL A 86 10.25 11.41 7.04
C VAL A 86 11.60 12.07 7.29
N ASP A 87 11.84 12.61 8.48
CA ASP A 87 13.13 13.20 8.86
C ASP A 87 14.29 12.19 8.75
N LYS A 88 14.07 10.91 9.09
CA LYS A 88 15.11 9.87 8.93
C LYS A 88 15.36 9.55 7.47
N PHE A 89 14.30 9.41 6.66
CA PHE A 89 14.45 9.18 5.23
C PHE A 89 15.14 10.36 4.53
N GLU A 90 14.83 11.60 4.89
CA GLU A 90 15.53 12.78 4.37
C GLU A 90 17.02 12.78 4.71
N GLN A 91 17.36 12.43 5.96
CA GLN A 91 18.77 12.35 6.37
C GLN A 91 19.48 11.21 5.64
N ALA A 92 18.85 10.06 5.49
CA ALA A 92 19.42 8.94 4.74
C ALA A 92 19.62 9.29 3.27
N LEU A 93 18.62 9.90 2.61
CA LEU A 93 18.71 10.35 1.22
C LEU A 93 19.86 11.34 1.01
N LYS A 94 20.15 12.23 1.98
CA LYS A 94 21.29 13.16 1.91
C LYS A 94 22.65 12.46 1.99
N LEU A 95 22.74 11.34 2.71
CA LEU A 95 23.98 10.59 2.88
C LEU A 95 24.22 9.59 1.74
N LEU A 96 23.16 8.87 1.35
CA LEU A 96 23.21 7.76 0.41
C LEU A 96 22.96 8.19 -1.04
N GLY A 97 22.13 9.23 -1.23
CA GLY A 97 21.56 9.55 -2.54
C GLY A 97 20.40 8.61 -2.90
N LYS A 98 19.67 8.97 -3.95
CA LYS A 98 18.47 8.24 -4.37
C LYS A 98 18.77 6.82 -4.84
N ASP A 99 19.90 6.61 -5.53
CA ASP A 99 20.22 5.33 -6.17
C ASP A 99 20.39 4.22 -5.13
N GLU A 100 20.99 4.55 -3.99
CA GLU A 100 21.20 3.65 -2.87
C GLU A 100 19.94 3.48 -2.00
N MET A 101 19.04 4.48 -1.94
CA MET A 101 17.71 4.31 -1.34
C MET A 101 16.87 3.28 -2.11
N GLY A 102 17.08 3.17 -3.43
CA GLY A 102 16.35 2.26 -4.31
C GLY A 102 14.87 2.63 -4.51
N PRO A 103 14.16 1.93 -5.43
CA PRO A 103 12.73 2.13 -5.65
C PRO A 103 11.91 1.90 -4.37
N TYR A 104 12.20 0.81 -3.64
CA TYR A 104 11.49 0.47 -2.41
C TYR A 104 11.62 1.55 -1.33
N GLY A 105 12.85 2.03 -1.06
CA GLY A 105 13.08 3.07 -0.06
C GLY A 105 12.40 4.40 -0.42
N MET A 106 12.40 4.77 -1.70
CA MET A 106 11.72 5.97 -2.18
C MET A 106 10.20 5.84 -2.12
N ALA A 107 9.63 4.68 -2.47
CA ALA A 107 8.19 4.42 -2.38
C ALA A 107 7.72 4.45 -0.92
N LEU A 108 8.48 3.82 -0.01
CA LEU A 108 8.18 3.84 1.41
C LEU A 108 8.22 5.26 1.97
N TYR A 109 9.24 6.05 1.61
CA TYR A 109 9.30 7.46 1.98
C TYR A 109 8.08 8.25 1.44
N GLY A 110 7.68 7.98 0.19
CA GLY A 110 6.43 8.47 -0.40
C GLY A 110 5.21 8.16 0.46
N SER A 111 5.00 6.89 0.80
CA SER A 111 3.88 6.43 1.63
C SER A 111 3.88 7.09 3.00
N THR A 112 5.02 7.22 3.67
CA THR A 112 5.11 7.93 4.95
C THR A 112 4.74 9.40 4.81
N SER A 113 5.21 10.06 3.75
CA SER A 113 4.89 11.47 3.48
C SER A 113 3.39 11.66 3.16
N MET A 114 2.74 10.69 2.54
CA MET A 114 1.28 10.71 2.31
C MET A 114 0.48 10.74 3.61
N VAL A 115 0.93 10.03 4.66
CA VAL A 115 0.31 10.10 6.00
C VAL A 115 0.41 11.52 6.54
N VAL A 116 1.59 12.15 6.48
CA VAL A 116 1.78 13.54 6.92
C VAL A 116 0.89 14.49 6.13
N ALA A 117 0.87 14.35 4.80
CA ALA A 117 0.07 15.19 3.91
C ALA A 117 -1.42 15.10 4.23
N THR A 118 -1.94 13.89 4.43
CA THR A 118 -3.37 13.64 4.67
C THR A 118 -3.79 14.16 6.03
N GLU A 119 -3.08 13.78 7.09
CA GLU A 119 -3.44 14.14 8.46
C GLU A 119 -3.30 15.64 8.74
N LYS A 120 -2.32 16.29 8.10
CA LYS A 120 -2.12 17.74 8.21
C LYS A 120 -2.85 18.54 7.15
N GLN A 121 -3.47 17.86 6.19
CA GLN A 121 -4.12 18.46 5.03
C GLN A 121 -3.15 19.42 4.29
N ASP A 122 -1.90 19.01 4.13
CA ASP A 122 -0.83 19.84 3.58
C ASP A 122 -0.59 19.51 2.10
N ARG A 123 -0.96 20.47 1.23
CA ARG A 123 -0.82 20.32 -0.22
C ARG A 123 0.64 20.21 -0.67
N HIS A 124 1.57 20.91 -0.02
CA HIS A 124 2.97 20.87 -0.43
C HIS A 124 3.64 19.55 -0.03
N VAL A 125 3.28 19.00 1.13
CA VAL A 125 3.74 17.68 1.55
C VAL A 125 3.18 16.60 0.61
N LEU A 126 1.93 16.73 0.16
CA LEU A 126 1.37 15.84 -0.87
C LEU A 126 2.21 15.86 -2.16
N GLU A 127 2.54 17.04 -2.69
CA GLU A 127 3.35 17.13 -3.92
C GLU A 127 4.74 16.50 -3.74
N ALA A 128 5.37 16.70 -2.59
CA ALA A 128 6.65 16.05 -2.27
C ALA A 128 6.50 14.52 -2.20
N ALA A 129 5.42 14.01 -1.59
CA ALA A 129 5.12 12.59 -1.52
C ALA A 129 4.95 11.97 -2.92
N LEU A 130 4.17 12.63 -3.79
CA LEU A 130 3.95 12.17 -5.16
C LEU A 130 5.24 12.21 -6.00
N GLN A 131 6.15 13.14 -5.74
CA GLN A 131 7.48 13.15 -6.36
C GLN A 131 8.35 11.98 -5.89
N GLN A 132 8.26 11.59 -4.62
CA GLN A 132 9.01 10.44 -4.10
C GLN A 132 8.55 9.13 -4.76
N PHE A 133 7.25 8.93 -4.95
CA PHE A 133 6.73 7.80 -5.73
C PHE A 133 7.15 7.83 -7.20
N GLN A 134 7.11 9.01 -7.84
CA GLN A 134 7.59 9.13 -9.22
C GLN A 134 9.07 8.76 -9.33
N MET A 135 9.90 9.20 -8.36
CA MET A 135 11.31 8.80 -8.31
C MET A 135 11.49 7.30 -8.14
N ALA A 136 10.64 6.64 -7.34
CA ALA A 136 10.66 5.19 -7.21
C ALA A 136 10.39 4.50 -8.56
N VAL A 137 9.34 4.92 -9.26
CA VAL A 137 8.99 4.42 -10.60
C VAL A 137 10.11 4.68 -11.62
N ASP A 138 10.71 5.88 -11.62
CA ASP A 138 11.77 6.26 -12.55
C ASP A 138 13.06 5.44 -12.37
N MET A 139 13.27 4.88 -11.18
CA MET A 139 14.40 4.02 -10.85
C MET A 139 14.14 2.54 -11.13
N ASP A 140 12.87 2.17 -11.32
CA ASP A 140 12.44 0.80 -11.48
C ASP A 140 12.37 0.38 -12.96
N THR A 141 12.12 -0.90 -13.22
CA THR A 141 11.87 -1.37 -14.58
C THR A 141 10.43 -1.03 -15.00
N PRO A 142 10.16 -0.83 -16.31
CA PRO A 142 8.78 -0.63 -16.79
C PRO A 142 7.83 -1.78 -16.44
N GLU A 143 8.37 -2.98 -16.23
CA GLU A 143 7.62 -4.19 -15.86
C GLU A 143 7.44 -4.35 -14.35
N ALA A 144 8.05 -3.48 -13.52
CA ALA A 144 7.94 -3.59 -12.08
C ALA A 144 6.53 -3.25 -11.59
N PHE A 145 5.96 -4.14 -10.80
CA PHE A 145 4.59 -4.01 -10.32
C PHE A 145 4.48 -3.00 -9.17
N GLU A 146 5.24 -3.23 -8.09
CA GLU A 146 4.98 -2.61 -6.79
C GLU A 146 5.14 -1.08 -6.81
N SER A 147 6.24 -0.56 -7.37
CA SER A 147 6.48 0.89 -7.43
C SER A 147 5.40 1.63 -8.24
N HIS A 148 5.00 1.07 -9.39
CA HIS A 148 3.93 1.61 -10.22
C HIS A 148 2.59 1.55 -9.51
N PHE A 149 2.28 0.41 -8.90
CA PHE A 149 0.98 0.21 -8.26
C PHE A 149 0.79 1.10 -7.02
N GLN A 150 1.81 1.20 -6.16
CA GLN A 150 1.80 2.12 -5.02
C GLN A 150 1.68 3.58 -5.49
N TYR A 151 2.32 3.95 -6.59
CA TYR A 151 2.16 5.29 -7.13
C TYR A 151 0.72 5.57 -7.61
N ALA A 152 0.09 4.61 -8.29
CA ALA A 152 -1.30 4.75 -8.71
C ALA A 152 -2.26 4.89 -7.51
N LYS A 153 -2.04 4.12 -6.43
CA LYS A 153 -2.78 4.25 -5.16
C LYS A 153 -2.61 5.65 -4.57
N ALA A 154 -1.37 6.11 -4.44
CA ALA A 154 -1.05 7.43 -3.89
C ALA A 154 -1.65 8.58 -4.71
N LEU A 155 -1.67 8.48 -6.05
CA LEU A 155 -2.33 9.46 -6.92
C LEU A 155 -3.84 9.51 -6.71
N LYS A 156 -4.49 8.35 -6.55
CA LYS A 156 -5.93 8.27 -6.26
C LYS A 156 -6.25 8.89 -4.90
N GLU A 157 -5.50 8.55 -3.85
CA GLU A 157 -5.66 9.12 -2.51
C GLU A 157 -5.37 10.62 -2.48
N GLY A 158 -4.26 11.02 -3.10
CA GLY A 158 -3.90 12.42 -3.28
C GLY A 158 -5.00 13.22 -3.98
N SER A 159 -5.68 12.64 -4.97
CA SER A 159 -6.80 13.31 -5.64
C SER A 159 -7.96 13.62 -4.70
N HIS A 160 -8.24 12.76 -3.72
CA HIS A 160 -9.27 13.00 -2.71
C HIS A 160 -8.85 14.12 -1.76
N LEU A 161 -7.58 14.13 -1.32
CA LEU A 161 -7.07 15.20 -0.48
C LEU A 161 -7.16 16.55 -1.21
N VAL A 162 -6.73 16.62 -2.47
CA VAL A 162 -6.84 17.84 -3.27
C VAL A 162 -8.30 18.28 -3.42
N GLN A 163 -9.21 17.35 -3.73
CA GLN A 163 -10.64 17.65 -3.83
C GLN A 163 -11.16 18.26 -2.51
N HIS A 164 -10.81 17.65 -1.37
CA HIS A 164 -11.18 18.16 -0.05
C HIS A 164 -10.65 19.56 0.23
N LEU A 165 -9.38 19.82 -0.10
CA LEU A 165 -8.77 21.13 0.09
C LEU A 165 -9.42 22.21 -0.78
N LEU A 166 -9.75 21.89 -2.04
CA LEU A 166 -10.46 22.80 -2.94
C LEU A 166 -11.87 23.13 -2.42
N GLU A 167 -12.61 22.12 -1.94
CA GLU A 167 -13.96 22.31 -1.38
C GLU A 167 -13.96 23.18 -0.12
N ASN A 168 -12.89 23.12 0.67
CA ASN A 168 -12.72 23.92 1.87
C ASN A 168 -12.04 25.28 1.63
N GLY A 169 -11.66 25.58 0.38
CA GLY A 169 -10.95 26.81 0.02
C GLY A 169 -9.54 26.91 0.59
N ALA A 170 -8.92 25.77 0.92
CA ALA A 170 -7.55 25.68 1.44
C ALA A 170 -6.49 25.46 0.35
N ASP A 171 -6.92 25.18 -0.88
CA ASP A 171 -6.03 25.09 -2.06
C ASP A 171 -6.26 26.27 -3.01
N GLU A 172 -5.25 27.14 -3.09
CA GLU A 172 -5.25 28.32 -3.96
C GLU A 172 -4.28 28.18 -5.15
N ASP A 173 -3.44 27.13 -5.18
CA ASP A 173 -2.36 27.02 -6.16
C ASP A 173 -2.78 26.22 -7.41
N LYS A 174 -3.29 26.97 -8.38
CA LYS A 174 -3.71 26.42 -9.69
C LYS A 174 -2.57 25.90 -10.56
N ALA A 175 -1.30 26.08 -10.17
CA ALA A 175 -0.18 25.49 -10.89
C ALA A 175 0.00 24.00 -10.57
N LEU A 176 -0.54 23.54 -9.44
CA LEU A 176 -0.47 22.14 -9.02
C LEU A 176 -1.56 21.29 -9.68
N GLN A 177 -1.36 19.97 -9.67
CA GLN A 177 -2.24 19.04 -10.38
C GLN A 177 -3.66 19.03 -9.78
N SER A 178 -4.68 19.13 -10.61
CA SER A 178 -6.07 18.98 -10.18
C SER A 178 -6.40 17.52 -9.79
N PRO A 179 -7.49 17.28 -9.02
CA PRO A 179 -7.93 15.92 -8.70
C PRO A 179 -8.09 15.05 -9.94
N GLN A 180 -8.70 15.61 -10.99
CA GLN A 180 -8.89 14.93 -12.27
C GLN A 180 -7.56 14.53 -12.91
N GLN A 181 -6.56 15.41 -12.94
CA GLN A 181 -5.25 15.08 -13.52
C GLN A 181 -4.51 13.97 -12.76
N LEU A 182 -4.63 13.96 -11.43
CA LEU A 182 -4.08 12.89 -10.60
C LEU A 182 -4.76 11.55 -10.89
N GLN A 183 -6.09 11.55 -10.99
CA GLN A 183 -6.90 10.37 -11.32
C GLN A 183 -6.62 9.84 -12.73
N GLU A 184 -6.51 10.72 -13.73
CA GLU A 184 -6.17 10.35 -15.10
C GLU A 184 -4.80 9.69 -15.19
N LYS A 185 -3.81 10.23 -14.44
CA LYS A 185 -2.48 9.64 -14.34
C LYS A 185 -2.52 8.27 -13.68
N ALA A 186 -3.21 8.13 -12.55
CA ALA A 186 -3.39 6.84 -11.87
C ALA A 186 -4.04 5.80 -12.79
N LEU A 187 -5.08 6.20 -13.54
CA LEU A 187 -5.78 5.31 -14.47
C LEU A 187 -4.87 4.88 -15.63
N GLY A 188 -3.98 5.77 -16.09
CA GLY A 188 -2.94 5.45 -17.05
C GLY A 188 -1.99 4.35 -16.54
N ILE A 189 -1.56 4.46 -15.29
CA ILE A 189 -0.69 3.46 -14.65
C ILE A 189 -1.42 2.12 -14.48
N CYS A 190 -2.69 2.10 -14.07
CA CYS A 190 -3.46 0.86 -14.00
C CYS A 190 -3.54 0.16 -15.37
N LYS A 191 -3.76 0.93 -16.45
CA LYS A 191 -3.79 0.39 -17.82
C LYS A 191 -2.43 -0.20 -18.23
N HIS A 192 -1.33 0.48 -17.86
CA HIS A 192 0.03 0.00 -18.09
C HIS A 192 0.28 -1.34 -17.40
N LEU A 193 -0.02 -1.45 -16.11
CA LEU A 193 0.13 -2.70 -15.34
C LEU A 193 -0.71 -3.84 -15.93
N LEU A 194 -1.97 -3.58 -16.28
CA LEU A 194 -2.86 -4.57 -16.90
C LEU A 194 -2.36 -5.05 -18.27
N GLN A 195 -1.68 -4.19 -19.02
CA GLN A 195 -1.10 -4.55 -20.30
C GLN A 195 0.16 -5.39 -20.14
N HIS A 196 1.03 -5.03 -19.19
CA HIS A 196 2.32 -5.71 -18.98
C HIS A 196 2.16 -7.07 -18.31
N HIS A 197 1.19 -7.23 -17.40
CA HIS A 197 0.91 -8.48 -16.68
C HIS A 197 -0.36 -9.20 -17.19
N ALA A 198 -0.67 -9.05 -18.48
CA ALA A 198 -1.87 -9.63 -19.07
C ALA A 198 -1.86 -11.18 -19.08
N ASP A 199 -0.68 -11.79 -19.01
CA ASP A 199 -0.48 -13.24 -18.93
C ASP A 199 -0.98 -13.83 -17.61
N VAL A 200 -0.80 -13.11 -16.49
CA VAL A 200 -1.33 -13.49 -15.16
C VAL A 200 -2.85 -13.65 -15.19
N LEU A 201 -3.55 -12.78 -15.93
CA LEU A 201 -5.01 -12.86 -16.11
C LEU A 201 -5.44 -14.10 -16.90
N GLY A 202 -4.57 -14.65 -17.75
CA GLY A 202 -4.81 -15.86 -18.55
C GLY A 202 -4.40 -17.16 -17.86
N GLN A 203 -3.53 -17.09 -16.85
CA GLN A 203 -2.99 -18.23 -16.11
C GLN A 203 -3.05 -17.97 -14.59
N PRO A 204 -4.21 -18.20 -13.94
CA PRO A 204 -4.41 -17.77 -12.57
C PRO A 204 -3.40 -18.36 -11.58
N THR A 205 -2.63 -17.48 -10.93
CA THR A 205 -1.80 -17.74 -9.75
C THR A 205 -2.49 -17.08 -8.55
N THR A 206 -3.18 -17.88 -7.73
CA THR A 206 -4.24 -17.40 -6.82
C THR A 206 -3.77 -16.57 -5.64
N SER A 207 -2.54 -16.76 -5.16
CA SER A 207 -1.93 -15.98 -4.09
C SER A 207 -0.42 -16.17 -4.11
N SER A 208 0.33 -15.29 -3.44
CA SER A 208 1.79 -15.40 -3.31
C SER A 208 2.20 -16.74 -2.67
N ASP A 209 1.45 -17.21 -1.68
CA ASP A 209 1.64 -18.52 -1.03
C ASP A 209 1.56 -19.70 -2.02
N ASP A 210 0.69 -19.62 -3.03
CA ASP A 210 0.52 -20.66 -4.05
C ASP A 210 1.65 -20.66 -5.09
N VAL A 211 2.27 -19.50 -5.32
CA VAL A 211 3.46 -19.37 -6.18
C VAL A 211 4.69 -19.92 -5.45
N LEU A 212 4.88 -19.55 -4.18
CA LEU A 212 5.97 -20.03 -3.32
C LEU A 212 5.95 -21.55 -3.17
N ALA A 213 4.76 -22.17 -3.05
CA ALA A 213 4.62 -23.62 -2.98
C ALA A 213 5.06 -24.36 -4.26
N LYS A 214 5.03 -23.71 -5.43
CA LYS A 214 5.47 -24.29 -6.71
C LYS A 214 6.97 -24.10 -6.97
N ALA A 215 7.58 -23.07 -6.39
CA ALA A 215 8.99 -22.73 -6.56
C ALA A 215 9.95 -23.51 -5.64
N ALA A 216 9.46 -24.50 -4.87
CA ALA A 216 10.28 -25.35 -3.98
C ALA A 216 11.24 -26.33 -4.69
N GLY A 217 11.71 -25.97 -5.89
CA GLY A 217 12.74 -26.66 -6.65
C GLY A 217 13.57 -25.63 -7.43
N ASP A 218 14.83 -25.51 -7.00
CA ASP A 218 15.93 -24.67 -7.48
C ASP A 218 16.15 -23.30 -6.80
N ASP A 219 17.43 -23.10 -6.53
CA ASP A 219 18.10 -22.21 -5.57
C ASP A 219 18.32 -20.81 -6.19
N ASP A 220 17.31 -20.27 -6.88
CA ASP A 220 17.36 -18.94 -7.50
C ASP A 220 16.52 -17.96 -6.66
N GLU A 221 17.07 -16.77 -6.42
CA GLU A 221 16.50 -15.67 -5.63
C GLU A 221 14.98 -15.56 -5.83
N GLU A 222 14.20 -15.62 -4.74
CA GLU A 222 12.73 -15.56 -4.75
C GLU A 222 12.27 -14.24 -5.39
N GLU A 223 12.07 -14.24 -6.71
CA GLU A 223 11.55 -13.10 -7.45
C GLU A 223 10.06 -13.00 -7.15
N ASP A 224 9.67 -11.93 -6.45
CA ASP A 224 8.27 -11.65 -6.10
C ASP A 224 7.43 -11.58 -7.37
N CYS A 225 6.66 -12.63 -7.64
CA CYS A 225 5.90 -12.80 -8.87
C CYS A 225 4.52 -12.15 -8.74
N VAL A 226 4.12 -11.37 -9.74
CA VAL A 226 2.77 -10.79 -9.80
C VAL A 226 1.71 -11.88 -9.84
N THR A 227 0.74 -11.79 -8.93
CA THR A 227 -0.33 -12.78 -8.73
C THR A 227 -1.68 -12.29 -9.26
N THR A 228 -2.67 -13.19 -9.32
CA THR A 228 -4.05 -12.78 -9.62
C THR A 228 -4.68 -11.95 -8.52
N GLU A 229 -4.23 -12.09 -7.27
CA GLU A 229 -4.61 -11.22 -6.17
C GLU A 229 -4.16 -9.78 -6.46
N ASP A 230 -2.89 -9.58 -6.82
CA ASP A 230 -2.32 -8.29 -7.21
C ASP A 230 -3.08 -7.65 -8.38
N MET A 231 -3.31 -8.44 -9.43
CA MET A 231 -4.07 -7.98 -10.59
C MET A 231 -5.52 -7.65 -10.24
N SER A 232 -6.12 -8.33 -9.26
CA SER A 232 -7.45 -8.00 -8.76
C SER A 232 -7.50 -6.62 -8.13
N GLU A 233 -6.44 -6.23 -7.41
CA GLU A 233 -6.34 -4.89 -6.83
C GLU A 233 -6.12 -3.81 -7.90
N VAL A 234 -5.35 -4.10 -8.95
CA VAL A 234 -5.20 -3.17 -10.09
C VAL A 234 -6.52 -2.93 -10.79
N ILE A 235 -7.31 -3.98 -11.04
CA ILE A 235 -8.64 -3.85 -11.66
C ILE A 235 -9.61 -3.11 -10.73
N LEU A 236 -9.53 -3.35 -9.42
CA LEU A 236 -10.32 -2.62 -8.43
C LEU A 236 -10.02 -1.12 -8.49
N LEU A 237 -8.74 -0.75 -8.43
CA LEU A 237 -8.30 0.64 -8.51
C LEU A 237 -8.72 1.28 -9.84
N GLN A 238 -8.60 0.55 -10.95
CA GLN A 238 -9.10 0.99 -12.26
C GLN A 238 -10.60 1.29 -12.21
N ALA A 239 -11.43 0.40 -11.65
CA ALA A 239 -12.87 0.60 -11.55
C ALA A 239 -13.24 1.84 -10.72
N GLN A 240 -12.55 2.03 -9.58
CA GLN A 240 -12.72 3.23 -8.73
C GLN A 240 -12.37 4.51 -9.49
N LEU A 241 -11.25 4.53 -10.20
CA LEU A 241 -10.82 5.68 -11.00
C LEU A 241 -11.77 5.96 -12.17
N MET A 242 -12.28 4.92 -12.82
CA MET A 242 -13.29 5.07 -13.87
C MET A 242 -14.59 5.70 -13.33
N ALA A 243 -15.02 5.28 -12.14
CA ALA A 243 -16.17 5.87 -11.44
C ALA A 243 -15.93 7.35 -11.08
N LEU A 244 -14.78 7.68 -10.46
CA LEU A 244 -14.43 9.05 -10.07
C LEU A 244 -14.40 10.00 -11.28
N LEU A 245 -13.80 9.54 -12.39
CA LEU A 245 -13.69 10.32 -13.62
C LEU A 245 -14.94 10.28 -14.50
N SER A 246 -15.87 9.36 -14.24
CA SER A 246 -17.02 9.09 -15.10
C SER A 246 -16.64 8.89 -16.59
N VAL A 247 -15.54 8.16 -16.84
CA VAL A 247 -15.00 7.98 -18.21
C VAL A 247 -15.74 6.94 -19.05
N ASP A 248 -16.66 6.19 -18.46
CA ASP A 248 -17.40 5.12 -19.13
C ASP A 248 -18.84 5.03 -18.60
N ASP A 249 -19.68 4.22 -19.26
CA ASP A 249 -21.04 4.01 -18.81
C ASP A 249 -21.08 3.22 -17.49
N PRO A 250 -22.10 3.44 -16.64
CA PRO A 250 -22.17 2.79 -15.32
C PRO A 250 -22.19 1.25 -15.35
N VAL A 251 -22.69 0.62 -16.42
CA VAL A 251 -22.71 -0.85 -16.53
C VAL A 251 -21.32 -1.38 -16.84
N THR A 252 -20.56 -0.68 -17.68
CA THR A 252 -19.15 -1.01 -17.94
C THR A 252 -18.32 -0.86 -16.68
N ILE A 253 -18.47 0.24 -15.92
CA ILE A 253 -17.77 0.45 -14.64
C ILE A 253 -18.12 -0.66 -13.64
N PHE A 254 -19.41 -1.00 -13.51
CA PHE A 254 -19.84 -2.11 -12.66
C PHE A 254 -19.20 -3.44 -13.08
N THR A 255 -19.10 -3.68 -14.39
CA THR A 255 -18.49 -4.91 -14.93
C THR A 255 -17.01 -4.98 -14.59
N THR A 256 -16.29 -3.86 -14.59
CA THR A 256 -14.88 -3.79 -14.15
C THR A 256 -14.74 -4.13 -12.66
N PHE A 257 -15.59 -3.57 -11.79
CA PHE A 257 -15.62 -3.96 -10.38
C PHE A 257 -15.87 -5.47 -10.20
N LYS A 258 -16.86 -6.00 -10.92
CA LYS A 258 -17.19 -7.42 -10.90
C LYS A 258 -16.04 -8.29 -11.42
N GLN A 259 -15.28 -7.80 -12.41
CA GLN A 259 -14.11 -8.50 -12.93
C GLN A 259 -13.03 -8.65 -11.85
N SER A 260 -12.71 -7.58 -11.11
CA SER A 260 -11.78 -7.64 -9.98
C SER A 260 -12.17 -8.75 -8.99
N TYR A 261 -13.43 -8.77 -8.55
CA TYR A 261 -13.91 -9.82 -7.63
C TYR A 261 -13.92 -11.23 -8.25
N ASN A 262 -14.22 -11.37 -9.55
CA ASN A 262 -14.27 -12.69 -10.17
C ASN A 262 -12.88 -13.33 -10.36
N ILE A 263 -11.84 -12.53 -10.57
CA ILE A 263 -10.49 -13.07 -10.75
C ILE A 263 -9.86 -13.48 -9.41
N PHE A 264 -10.23 -12.81 -8.33
CA PHE A 264 -9.85 -13.18 -6.97
C PHE A 264 -11.04 -12.99 -6.01
N GLY A 265 -11.75 -14.08 -5.75
CA GLY A 265 -13.01 -14.08 -4.98
C GLY A 265 -12.87 -13.73 -3.50
N GLU A 266 -11.64 -13.64 -3.00
CA GLU A 266 -11.33 -13.20 -1.63
C GLU A 266 -11.02 -11.70 -1.56
N ASN A 267 -11.01 -10.99 -2.70
CA ASN A 267 -10.98 -9.53 -2.73
C ASN A 267 -12.34 -8.94 -2.29
N TYR A 268 -12.65 -9.03 -1.00
CA TYR A 268 -13.89 -8.52 -0.45
C TYR A 268 -14.02 -7.00 -0.58
N ASN A 269 -12.90 -6.27 -0.69
CA ASN A 269 -12.89 -4.85 -0.97
C ASN A 269 -13.55 -4.55 -2.33
N ALA A 270 -13.30 -5.37 -3.35
CA ALA A 270 -13.97 -5.21 -4.64
C ALA A 270 -15.51 -5.36 -4.52
N LEU A 271 -15.99 -6.29 -3.70
CA LEU A 271 -17.43 -6.45 -3.44
C LEU A 271 -18.03 -5.25 -2.69
N ILE A 272 -17.31 -4.70 -1.70
CA ILE A 272 -17.73 -3.52 -0.94
C ILE A 272 -17.81 -2.28 -1.83
N GLU A 273 -16.76 -2.02 -2.60
CA GLU A 273 -16.65 -0.86 -3.48
C GLU A 273 -17.66 -0.94 -4.63
N MET A 274 -17.85 -2.13 -5.21
CA MET A 274 -18.89 -2.38 -6.21
C MET A 274 -20.29 -2.04 -5.70
N ASN A 275 -20.59 -2.37 -4.44
CA ASN A 275 -21.86 -2.05 -3.80
C ASN A 275 -22.00 -0.56 -3.50
N ALA A 276 -20.93 0.07 -3.00
CA ALA A 276 -20.89 1.52 -2.79
C ALA A 276 -21.18 2.28 -4.10
N PHE A 277 -20.58 1.83 -5.21
CA PHE A 277 -20.85 2.35 -6.54
C PHE A 277 -22.33 2.18 -6.93
N LEU A 278 -22.89 0.98 -6.81
CA LEU A 278 -24.31 0.73 -7.11
C LEU A 278 -25.27 1.62 -6.32
N ILE A 279 -24.96 1.97 -5.08
CA ILE A 279 -25.78 2.87 -4.26
C ILE A 279 -25.81 4.27 -4.87
N GLN A 280 -24.67 4.74 -5.38
CA GLN A 280 -24.51 6.08 -5.93
C GLN A 280 -25.05 6.23 -7.36
N VAL A 281 -25.08 5.15 -8.14
CA VAL A 281 -25.57 5.19 -9.53
C VAL A 281 -27.07 5.56 -9.57
N PRO A 282 -27.45 6.64 -10.29
CA PRO A 282 -28.84 6.97 -10.57
C PRO A 282 -29.49 5.88 -11.43
N LYS A 283 -30.56 5.26 -10.94
CA LYS A 283 -31.19 4.09 -11.60
C LYS A 283 -32.18 4.48 -12.71
N GLY A 284 -32.57 5.75 -12.80
CA GLY A 284 -33.38 6.31 -13.89
C GLY A 284 -34.66 5.52 -14.19
N ASP A 285 -35.18 5.71 -15.41
CA ASP A 285 -36.37 5.00 -15.92
C ASP A 285 -36.11 3.52 -16.24
N ASP A 286 -34.83 3.10 -16.28
CA ASP A 286 -34.39 1.74 -16.59
C ASP A 286 -33.95 0.97 -15.34
N ALA A 287 -34.58 1.22 -14.20
CA ALA A 287 -34.24 0.58 -12.93
C ALA A 287 -34.25 -0.97 -12.99
N ILE A 288 -34.97 -1.55 -13.96
CA ILE A 288 -35.05 -3.01 -14.14
C ILE A 288 -33.72 -3.63 -14.59
N THR A 289 -32.88 -2.91 -15.34
CA THR A 289 -31.55 -3.43 -15.76
C THR A 289 -30.58 -3.51 -14.59
N TRP A 290 -30.81 -2.73 -13.54
CA TRP A 290 -30.02 -2.78 -12.30
C TRP A 290 -30.39 -3.94 -11.36
N VAL A 291 -31.57 -4.54 -11.51
CA VAL A 291 -32.05 -5.63 -10.62
C VAL A 291 -31.10 -6.82 -10.62
N GLN A 292 -30.58 -7.21 -11.79
CA GLN A 292 -29.67 -8.35 -11.90
C GLN A 292 -28.31 -8.05 -11.22
N HIS A 293 -27.82 -6.83 -11.35
CA HIS A 293 -26.58 -6.37 -10.73
C HIS A 293 -26.70 -6.32 -9.19
N LEU A 294 -27.80 -5.76 -8.68
CA LEU A 294 -28.12 -5.75 -7.25
C LEU A 294 -28.27 -7.17 -6.68
N ALA A 295 -28.97 -8.06 -7.40
CA ALA A 295 -29.15 -9.45 -7.00
C ALA A 295 -27.83 -10.22 -6.94
N PHE A 296 -26.91 -9.95 -7.87
CA PHE A 296 -25.56 -10.51 -7.84
C PHE A 296 -24.82 -10.09 -6.57
N VAL A 297 -24.70 -8.77 -6.32
CA VAL A 297 -23.99 -8.24 -5.14
C VAL A 297 -24.59 -8.78 -3.83
N ALA A 298 -25.92 -8.78 -3.71
CA ALA A 298 -26.60 -9.33 -2.53
C ALA A 298 -26.33 -10.83 -2.33
N THR A 299 -26.24 -11.59 -3.42
CA THR A 299 -25.94 -13.02 -3.37
C THR A 299 -24.51 -13.26 -2.88
N GLU A 300 -23.53 -12.52 -3.41
CA GLU A 300 -22.13 -12.65 -3.02
C GLU A 300 -21.91 -12.22 -1.57
N PHE A 301 -22.47 -11.09 -1.13
CA PHE A 301 -22.40 -10.71 0.29
C PHE A 301 -22.97 -11.77 1.21
N LYS A 302 -24.11 -12.38 0.83
CA LYS A 302 -24.70 -13.45 1.63
C LYS A 302 -23.77 -14.66 1.72
N LYS A 303 -23.05 -15.01 0.65
CA LYS A 303 -22.06 -16.09 0.68
C LYS A 303 -20.91 -15.76 1.64
N VAL A 304 -20.37 -14.55 1.56
CA VAL A 304 -19.29 -14.09 2.47
C VAL A 304 -19.74 -14.09 3.92
N LEU A 305 -20.94 -13.57 4.22
CA LEU A 305 -21.49 -13.61 5.58
C LEU A 305 -21.65 -15.05 6.08
N LEU A 306 -22.13 -15.97 5.23
CA LEU A 306 -22.25 -17.38 5.60
C LEU A 306 -20.90 -18.06 5.82
N SER A 307 -19.85 -17.70 5.08
CA SER A 307 -18.51 -18.29 5.24
C SER A 307 -17.86 -17.92 6.57
N ILE A 308 -18.18 -16.74 7.13
CA ILE A 308 -17.74 -16.32 8.47
C ILE A 308 -18.73 -16.73 9.59
N GLU A 309 -19.62 -17.69 9.31
CA GLU A 309 -20.66 -18.18 10.23
C GLU A 309 -21.59 -17.07 10.77
N PHE A 310 -21.73 -15.97 10.04
CA PHE A 310 -22.62 -14.89 10.43
C PHE A 310 -24.08 -15.32 10.26
N ASP A 311 -24.84 -15.27 11.36
CA ASP A 311 -26.23 -15.69 11.39
C ASP A 311 -27.15 -14.66 10.70
N THR A 312 -27.24 -14.77 9.39
CA THR A 312 -28.13 -13.93 8.56
C THR A 312 -29.62 -14.08 8.92
N THR A 313 -30.02 -15.11 9.67
CA THR A 313 -31.43 -15.32 10.08
C THR A 313 -31.79 -14.56 11.36
N LYS A 314 -30.80 -14.18 12.19
CA LYS A 314 -31.00 -13.31 13.35
C LYS A 314 -30.90 -11.82 13.02
N CYS A 315 -30.39 -11.45 11.84
CA CYS A 315 -30.44 -10.10 11.33
C CYS A 315 -31.84 -9.75 10.82
N ASP A 316 -32.72 -9.36 11.75
CA ASP A 316 -33.98 -8.71 11.41
C ASP A 316 -33.70 -7.32 10.79
N VAL A 317 -34.70 -6.77 10.09
CA VAL A 317 -34.73 -5.52 9.27
C VAL A 317 -34.03 -4.27 9.87
N ARG A 318 -33.62 -4.31 11.13
CA ARG A 318 -32.91 -3.24 11.86
C ARG A 318 -31.39 -3.22 11.63
N CYS A 319 -30.79 -4.29 11.10
CA CYS A 319 -29.33 -4.36 10.92
C CYS A 319 -28.83 -3.67 9.63
N PHE A 320 -29.70 -3.43 8.64
CA PHE A 320 -29.36 -2.73 7.39
C PHE A 320 -30.44 -1.69 7.04
N PRO A 321 -30.38 -0.48 7.62
CA PRO A 321 -31.31 0.58 7.28
C PRO A 321 -30.94 1.15 5.91
N GLY A 322 -31.40 0.51 4.83
CA GLY A 322 -31.18 1.02 3.47
C GLY A 322 -31.52 0.08 2.32
N ILE A 323 -31.63 -1.23 2.55
CA ILE A 323 -31.82 -2.22 1.46
C ILE A 323 -33.30 -2.34 0.99
N ASN A 324 -34.24 -1.71 1.70
CA ASN A 324 -35.66 -1.69 1.31
C ASN A 324 -36.23 -0.25 1.25
N ARG A 325 -35.60 0.63 0.45
CA ARG A 325 -36.28 1.79 -0.13
C ARG A 325 -35.86 2.02 -1.56
#